data_AF-A0A1F6NEP1-F1
#
_entry.id   AF-A0A1F6NEP1-F1
#
_cell.length_a   1.000
_cell.length_b   1.000
_cell.length_c   1.000
_cell.angle_alpha   90.00
_cell.angle_beta   90.00
_cell.angle_gamma   90.00
#
_symmetry.space_group_name_H-M   'P 1'
#
loop_
_entity.id
_entity.type
_entity.pdbx_description
1 polymer ?
#
loop_
_entity_poly.entity_id
_entity_poly.type
_entity_poly.pdbx_seq_one_letter_code
_entity_poly.pdbx_strand_id
1 'polypeptide(L)'
;MFNYFELKFFRVSALSVIFLLGAFFVALPALAADPKPNISHPTMMAKYVSQSIPDPIEIEAGGQKTIILKFKNVGTETWPVTGKGFISAYTMEPRDRNSVFASPNWTSAKQTGPISKVAKPGETADLAIVLKAPEKTGDYTEEFYLASENYSWVAGGYFFLKIKVVPAQEKTAEVEPSANAQDEPEVSYTANKFIQNKKSVEAVGGEQIALTLGFQNIGKETWKSYSVVSNQPTALAGVSDSLSFADHGWKSASMVLEKQQEIAPGAIIREDIYFRAPAEEGEYKAKFYLAVEGKTLSDVYAEVEITVTSNAPDHYVEPFGGSEATEPVSFKLDSEPRIRVGLWQPPSYVQFRSVETAYDVYAGIEKKGTLGLNKLAVLMRKDGQYYFRGGDLEFYSDEYLRLSPVDNPSAVFTLLNYSRMVTWKGPNNFSSYRGAMEYRLGEVKTDAIWVVNDLLLEDYIKGIGENGNVSPVEYLKAQTVAQRSYAYSTIQANKYGIFDVVATTGDQLYLGVECERIMSNFVAAAQATRGYMATYDNNVVITPYFGHAVCRTKSWTETWGGTTKPWLVPVQTTYDCQYYGSFFGHGVGMSQMDASRRATAESAGWQDLVKYYYTGVKVEKIFE
;
A
#
# COMPACT_ATOMS: atom_id res chain seq x y z
N MET A 1 16.43 -42.64 74.80
CA MET A 1 15.31 -43.34 75.46
C MET A 1 14.06 -42.99 74.68
N PHE A 2 13.42 -44.02 74.12
CA PHE A 2 12.31 -43.99 73.16
C PHE A 2 10.98 -43.47 73.76
N ASN A 3 10.14 -42.84 72.92
CA ASN A 3 8.71 -43.16 72.66
C ASN A 3 8.02 -41.96 71.97
N TYR A 4 7.60 -42.03 70.70
CA TYR A 4 6.38 -42.66 70.14
C TYR A 4 5.07 -42.28 70.84
N PHE A 5 4.17 -41.58 70.13
CA PHE A 5 2.74 -41.93 70.02
C PHE A 5 2.07 -41.16 68.86
N GLU A 6 1.74 -41.89 67.79
CA GLU A 6 0.63 -41.58 66.87
C GLU A 6 -0.71 -41.91 67.56
N LEU A 7 -1.83 -41.25 67.17
CA LEU A 7 -2.98 -41.91 66.50
C LEU A 7 -4.22 -40.98 66.33
N LYS A 8 -4.72 -40.98 65.09
CA LYS A 8 -6.13 -41.12 64.60
C LYS A 8 -7.24 -40.08 64.87
N PHE A 9 -7.69 -39.50 63.74
CA PHE A 9 -9.04 -39.50 63.15
C PHE A 9 -10.29 -39.46 64.07
N PHE A 10 -11.11 -38.42 63.88
CA PHE A 10 -12.57 -38.54 63.85
C PHE A 10 -13.18 -37.55 62.85
N ARG A 11 -14.04 -38.07 61.96
CA ARG A 11 -14.91 -37.33 61.03
C ARG A 11 -16.21 -36.96 61.75
N VAL A 12 -16.71 -35.75 61.56
CA VAL A 12 -18.16 -35.44 61.57
C VAL A 12 -18.46 -34.42 60.48
N SER A 13 -19.43 -34.76 59.64
CA SER A 13 -19.96 -34.03 58.49
C SER A 13 -21.06 -33.03 58.91
N ALA A 14 -21.12 -31.87 58.27
CA ALA A 14 -22.36 -31.10 57.99
C ALA A 14 -22.06 -29.99 56.96
N LEU A 15 -22.41 -30.26 55.70
CA LEU A 15 -23.42 -29.55 54.89
C LEU A 15 -23.07 -28.12 54.40
N SER A 16 -22.84 -28.07 53.08
CA SER A 16 -23.45 -27.16 52.09
C SER A 16 -23.23 -25.66 52.23
N VAL A 17 -22.43 -25.07 51.32
CA VAL A 17 -22.93 -24.26 50.20
C VAL A 17 -21.92 -24.33 49.06
N ILE A 18 -22.39 -24.87 47.93
CA ILE A 18 -21.72 -24.89 46.63
C ILE A 18 -21.94 -23.53 45.97
N PHE A 19 -20.85 -22.81 45.67
CA PHE A 19 -20.80 -21.80 44.62
C PHE A 19 -19.46 -21.94 43.90
N LEU A 20 -19.31 -23.03 43.15
CA LEU A 20 -18.28 -23.16 42.14
C LEU A 20 -18.81 -22.40 40.91
N LEU A 21 -18.37 -21.15 40.75
CA LEU A 21 -18.36 -20.52 39.44
C LEU A 21 -17.42 -21.38 38.57
N GLY A 22 -18.02 -22.25 37.76
CA GLY A 22 -17.36 -22.84 36.62
C GLY A 22 -17.01 -21.72 35.65
N ALA A 23 -15.83 -21.11 35.83
CA ALA A 23 -15.16 -20.46 34.73
C ALA A 23 -14.79 -21.56 33.75
N PHE A 24 -15.63 -21.70 32.71
CA PHE A 24 -15.24 -22.33 31.46
C PHE A 24 -13.88 -21.74 31.08
N PHE A 25 -12.81 -22.51 31.25
CA PHE A 25 -11.60 -22.32 30.47
C PHE A 25 -12.03 -22.57 29.03
N VAL A 26 -12.41 -21.50 28.33
CA VAL A 26 -12.27 -21.48 26.88
C VAL A 26 -10.77 -21.62 26.67
N ALA A 27 -10.34 -22.82 26.33
CA ALA A 27 -9.06 -23.00 25.68
C ALA A 27 -9.11 -22.05 24.46
N LEU A 28 -8.46 -20.90 24.57
CA LEU A 28 -8.08 -20.16 23.38
C LEU A 28 -7.33 -21.19 22.53
N PRO A 29 -7.72 -21.39 21.25
CA PRO A 29 -6.92 -22.23 20.39
C PRO A 29 -5.51 -21.67 20.48
N ALA A 30 -4.57 -22.51 20.93
CA ALA A 30 -3.18 -22.27 20.64
C ALA A 30 -3.16 -21.94 19.15
N LEU A 31 -2.69 -20.76 18.77
CA LEU A 31 -2.41 -20.47 17.37
C LEU A 31 -1.51 -21.62 16.94
N ALA A 32 -2.07 -22.53 16.13
CA ALA A 32 -1.34 -23.65 15.61
C ALA A 32 -0.10 -23.06 14.94
N ALA A 33 1.08 -23.52 15.35
CA ALA A 33 2.29 -23.15 14.65
C ALA A 33 2.08 -23.43 13.16
N ASP A 34 2.46 -22.48 12.29
CA ASP A 34 2.30 -22.60 10.84
C ASP A 34 2.60 -24.04 10.43
N PRO A 35 1.67 -24.76 9.78
CA PRO A 35 1.98 -26.09 9.28
C PRO A 35 3.18 -25.92 8.35
N LYS A 36 4.28 -26.62 8.67
CA LYS A 36 5.52 -26.56 7.87
C LYS A 36 5.46 -27.68 6.85
N PRO A 37 4.87 -27.49 5.66
CA PRO A 37 5.00 -28.49 4.62
C PRO A 37 6.50 -28.66 4.28
N ASN A 38 6.90 -29.87 3.91
CA ASN A 38 8.27 -30.14 3.54
C ASN A 38 8.62 -29.40 2.24
N ILE A 39 9.44 -28.35 2.33
CA ILE A 39 9.94 -27.60 1.18
C ILE A 39 11.19 -28.31 0.67
N SER A 40 11.01 -29.18 -0.33
CA SER A 40 12.09 -29.96 -0.95
C SER A 40 13.06 -29.07 -1.76
N HIS A 41 12.60 -27.91 -2.24
CA HIS A 41 13.38 -26.94 -3.00
C HIS A 41 13.37 -25.57 -2.29
N PRO A 42 14.38 -25.24 -1.46
CA PRO A 42 14.40 -24.00 -0.67
C PRO A 42 14.55 -22.73 -1.50
N THR A 43 14.86 -22.87 -2.79
CA THR A 43 14.88 -21.83 -3.82
C THR A 43 13.48 -21.37 -4.24
N MET A 44 12.43 -22.13 -3.90
CA MET A 44 11.03 -21.76 -4.12
C MET A 44 10.56 -20.90 -2.95
N MET A 45 10.57 -19.58 -3.13
CA MET A 45 10.19 -18.63 -2.07
C MET A 45 9.22 -17.57 -2.58
N ALA A 46 8.14 -17.36 -1.83
CA ALA A 46 7.15 -16.33 -2.06
C ALA A 46 7.15 -15.31 -0.93
N LYS A 47 6.79 -14.08 -1.26
CA LYS A 47 6.39 -13.06 -0.29
C LYS A 47 5.01 -12.57 -0.67
N TYR A 48 4.04 -12.69 0.24
CA TYR A 48 2.73 -12.09 0.06
C TYR A 48 2.85 -10.57 -0.15
N VAL A 49 2.08 -10.04 -1.10
CA VAL A 49 2.08 -8.61 -1.47
C VAL A 49 0.75 -7.97 -1.13
N SER A 50 -0.36 -8.51 -1.63
CA SER A 50 -1.70 -7.93 -1.44
C SER A 50 -2.82 -8.92 -1.78
N GLN A 51 -4.06 -8.58 -1.41
CA GLN A 51 -5.28 -9.27 -1.81
C GLN A 51 -6.31 -8.27 -2.32
N SER A 52 -7.16 -8.64 -3.27
CA SER A 52 -8.11 -7.73 -3.92
C SER A 52 -9.30 -7.32 -3.05
N ILE A 53 -9.61 -8.08 -2.01
CA ILE A 53 -10.71 -7.81 -1.06
C ILE A 53 -10.16 -7.99 0.35
N PRO A 54 -10.25 -6.99 1.24
CA PRO A 54 -9.74 -7.10 2.60
C PRO A 54 -10.59 -8.08 3.44
N ASP A 55 -9.97 -8.61 4.48
CA ASP A 55 -10.64 -9.45 5.47
C ASP A 55 -11.51 -8.62 6.45
N PRO A 56 -12.71 -9.08 6.83
CA PRO A 56 -13.38 -10.29 6.34
C PRO A 56 -14.06 -10.08 4.98
N ILE A 57 -13.90 -11.06 4.09
CA ILE A 57 -14.58 -11.12 2.79
C ILE A 57 -16.06 -11.44 3.01
N GLU A 58 -16.94 -10.48 2.74
CA GLU A 58 -18.39 -10.69 2.86
C GLU A 58 -18.97 -11.33 1.60
N ILE A 59 -19.67 -12.46 1.75
CA ILE A 59 -20.35 -13.20 0.67
C ILE A 59 -21.75 -13.58 1.13
N GLU A 60 -22.78 -13.38 0.31
CA GLU A 60 -24.12 -13.87 0.60
C GLU A 60 -24.16 -15.41 0.54
N ALA A 61 -24.98 -16.04 1.39
CA ALA A 61 -25.22 -17.47 1.37
C ALA A 61 -25.56 -17.96 -0.05
N GLY A 62 -24.84 -18.97 -0.54
CA GLY A 62 -24.96 -19.51 -1.91
C GLY A 62 -24.31 -18.67 -3.02
N GLY A 63 -23.84 -17.45 -2.72
CA GLY A 63 -23.18 -16.53 -3.65
C GLY A 63 -21.74 -16.92 -4.01
N GLN A 64 -21.15 -16.21 -4.97
CA GLN A 64 -19.75 -16.39 -5.35
C GLN A 64 -18.98 -15.08 -5.28
N LYS A 65 -17.69 -15.17 -4.96
CA LYS A 65 -16.77 -14.03 -4.93
C LYS A 65 -15.39 -14.42 -5.44
N THR A 66 -14.81 -13.61 -6.31
CA THR A 66 -13.43 -13.81 -6.79
C THR A 66 -12.46 -12.95 -5.99
N ILE A 67 -11.41 -13.57 -5.46
CA ILE A 67 -10.33 -12.94 -4.69
C ILE A 67 -9.04 -13.13 -5.46
N ILE A 68 -8.26 -12.07 -5.62
CA ILE A 68 -6.96 -12.11 -6.28
C ILE A 68 -5.89 -11.85 -5.22
N LEU A 69 -5.03 -12.83 -4.95
CA LEU A 69 -3.87 -12.69 -4.06
C LEU A 69 -2.60 -12.50 -4.89
N LYS A 70 -1.84 -11.45 -4.62
CA LYS A 70 -0.58 -11.15 -5.28
C LYS A 70 0.59 -11.65 -4.43
N PHE A 71 1.47 -12.43 -5.04
CA PHE A 71 2.71 -12.91 -4.43
C PHE A 71 3.92 -12.46 -5.25
N LYS A 72 4.99 -12.06 -4.57
CA LYS A 72 6.29 -11.79 -5.18
C LYS A 72 7.13 -13.06 -5.13
N ASN A 73 7.71 -13.43 -6.27
CA ASN A 73 8.75 -14.45 -6.33
C ASN A 73 10.03 -13.87 -5.75
N VAL A 74 10.39 -14.29 -4.53
CA VAL A 74 11.64 -13.89 -3.85
C VAL A 74 12.68 -15.02 -3.86
N GLY A 75 12.36 -16.10 -4.56
CA GLY A 75 13.25 -17.22 -4.82
C GLY A 75 14.16 -16.98 -6.02
N THR A 76 14.84 -18.03 -6.45
CA THR A 76 15.77 -17.99 -7.60
C THR A 76 15.25 -18.72 -8.83
N GLU A 77 14.10 -19.41 -8.73
CA GLU A 77 13.50 -20.17 -9.82
C GLU A 77 12.28 -19.43 -10.40
N THR A 78 12.10 -19.49 -11.72
CA THR A 78 10.93 -18.91 -12.40
C THR A 78 9.69 -19.75 -12.13
N TRP A 79 8.58 -19.11 -11.81
CA TRP A 79 7.27 -19.74 -11.61
C TRP A 79 6.53 -19.86 -12.94
N PRO A 80 6.30 -21.08 -13.46
CA PRO A 80 5.47 -21.26 -14.64
C PRO A 80 3.97 -21.19 -14.29
N VAL A 81 3.13 -20.98 -15.30
CA VAL A 81 1.64 -20.95 -15.16
C VAL A 81 0.98 -22.27 -15.57
N THR A 82 1.69 -23.09 -16.33
CA THR A 82 1.20 -24.36 -16.88
C THR A 82 2.34 -25.39 -16.90
N GLY A 83 2.00 -26.67 -17.09
CA GLY A 83 2.99 -27.74 -17.17
C GLY A 83 3.53 -28.17 -15.81
N LYS A 84 4.76 -28.69 -15.76
CA LYS A 84 5.37 -29.15 -14.49
C LYS A 84 5.78 -27.96 -13.64
N GLY A 85 5.42 -27.95 -12.36
CA GLY A 85 5.88 -26.95 -11.40
C GLY A 85 5.12 -25.63 -11.40
N PHE A 86 3.93 -25.54 -12.02
CA PHE A 86 3.13 -24.31 -11.92
C PHE A 86 2.73 -24.02 -10.48
N ILE A 87 2.48 -22.75 -10.16
CA ILE A 87 2.11 -22.36 -8.79
C ILE A 87 0.60 -22.37 -8.62
N SER A 88 0.10 -23.08 -7.61
CA SER A 88 -1.28 -23.00 -7.12
C SER A 88 -1.32 -23.06 -5.59
N ALA A 89 -2.50 -23.00 -4.98
CA ALA A 89 -2.67 -23.12 -3.54
C ALA A 89 -3.48 -24.36 -3.15
N TYR A 90 -3.07 -25.01 -2.06
CA TYR A 90 -3.78 -26.13 -1.43
C TYR A 90 -4.34 -25.73 -0.09
N THR A 91 -5.52 -26.25 0.25
CA THR A 91 -6.18 -26.04 1.55
C THR A 91 -5.37 -26.62 2.72
N MET A 92 -5.28 -25.89 3.82
CA MET A 92 -4.52 -26.22 5.04
C MET A 92 -5.41 -26.21 6.30
N GLU A 93 -5.04 -26.98 7.33
CA GLU A 93 -5.75 -27.09 8.61
C GLU A 93 -7.21 -27.64 8.54
N PRO A 94 -7.37 -28.98 8.41
CA PRO A 94 -6.33 -29.95 8.09
C PRO A 94 -5.96 -29.88 6.61
N ARG A 95 -4.70 -30.23 6.32
CA ARG A 95 -4.15 -30.25 4.96
C ARG A 95 -4.97 -31.14 4.03
N ASP A 96 -5.13 -30.69 2.78
CA ASP A 96 -5.83 -31.38 1.70
C ASP A 96 -7.34 -31.64 1.97
N ARG A 97 -7.97 -30.88 2.89
CA ARG A 97 -9.43 -30.97 3.08
C ARG A 97 -10.19 -30.45 1.87
N ASN A 98 -11.38 -30.98 1.63
CA ASN A 98 -12.30 -30.33 0.70
C ASN A 98 -12.83 -29.04 1.31
N SER A 99 -12.58 -27.91 0.63
CA SER A 99 -13.09 -26.61 1.03
C SER A 99 -14.61 -26.55 0.85
N VAL A 100 -15.31 -26.01 1.85
CA VAL A 100 -16.73 -25.65 1.70
C VAL A 100 -16.94 -24.45 0.77
N PHE A 101 -15.85 -23.73 0.46
CA PHE A 101 -15.82 -22.61 -0.47
C PHE A 101 -15.37 -22.99 -1.89
N ALA A 102 -15.09 -24.27 -2.14
CA ALA A 102 -14.64 -24.72 -3.45
C ALA A 102 -15.64 -24.36 -4.55
N SER A 103 -15.15 -23.66 -5.58
CA SER A 103 -15.89 -23.34 -6.79
C SER A 103 -15.54 -24.33 -7.91
N PRO A 104 -16.43 -24.56 -8.91
CA PRO A 104 -16.10 -25.37 -10.09
C PRO A 104 -14.85 -24.93 -10.87
N ASN A 105 -14.39 -23.69 -10.66
CA ASN A 105 -13.19 -23.13 -11.31
C ASN A 105 -11.88 -23.52 -10.59
N TRP A 106 -11.96 -24.26 -9.48
CA TRP A 106 -10.79 -24.83 -8.83
C TRP A 106 -10.35 -26.11 -9.54
N THR A 107 -9.06 -26.42 -9.50
CA THR A 107 -8.52 -27.67 -10.05
C THR A 107 -9.13 -28.88 -9.35
N SER A 108 -9.40 -28.76 -8.05
CA SER A 108 -10.21 -29.70 -7.27
C SER A 108 -10.74 -29.01 -6.01
N ALA A 109 -11.61 -29.66 -5.22
CA ALA A 109 -12.15 -29.07 -3.99
C ALA A 109 -11.08 -28.70 -2.92
N LYS A 110 -9.83 -29.13 -3.10
CA LYS A 110 -8.70 -28.86 -2.21
C LYS A 110 -7.57 -28.02 -2.84
N GLN A 111 -7.69 -27.68 -4.13
CA GLN A 111 -6.62 -27.04 -4.90
C GLN A 111 -7.21 -25.96 -5.82
N THR A 112 -6.71 -24.74 -5.69
CA THR A 112 -7.14 -23.59 -6.50
C THR A 112 -6.70 -23.71 -7.97
N GLY A 113 -7.05 -22.70 -8.79
CA GLY A 113 -6.42 -22.51 -10.09
C GLY A 113 -4.94 -22.08 -9.97
N PRO A 114 -4.18 -22.10 -11.08
CA PRO A 114 -2.81 -21.62 -11.12
C PRO A 114 -2.73 -20.10 -11.00
N ILE A 115 -1.52 -19.60 -10.77
CA ILE A 115 -1.20 -18.18 -10.97
C ILE A 115 -1.43 -17.73 -12.42
N SER A 116 -1.70 -16.43 -12.62
CA SER A 116 -2.16 -15.86 -13.89
C SER A 116 -1.06 -15.61 -14.93
N LYS A 117 0.19 -15.46 -14.51
CA LYS A 117 1.34 -15.19 -15.39
C LYS A 117 2.63 -15.80 -14.87
N VAL A 118 3.57 -16.04 -15.80
CA VAL A 118 4.91 -16.52 -15.45
C VAL A 118 5.60 -15.44 -14.61
N ALA A 119 6.23 -15.81 -13.50
CA ALA A 119 6.95 -14.88 -12.65
C ALA A 119 8.40 -15.30 -12.44
N LYS A 120 9.32 -14.51 -12.99
CA LYS A 120 10.77 -14.65 -12.76
C LYS A 120 11.13 -14.18 -11.34
N PRO A 121 12.33 -14.52 -10.83
CA PRO A 121 12.85 -13.97 -9.59
C PRO A 121 12.71 -12.44 -9.54
N GLY A 122 12.07 -11.93 -8.49
CA GLY A 122 11.79 -10.51 -8.28
C GLY A 122 10.47 -10.00 -8.87
N GLU A 123 9.78 -10.78 -9.72
CA GLU A 123 8.48 -10.42 -10.28
C GLU A 123 7.31 -10.86 -9.39
N THR A 124 6.13 -10.32 -9.63
CA THR A 124 4.89 -10.69 -8.94
C THR A 124 3.99 -11.55 -9.83
N ALA A 125 3.23 -12.46 -9.23
CA ALA A 125 2.19 -13.25 -9.85
C ALA A 125 0.90 -13.17 -9.04
N ASP A 126 -0.23 -13.25 -9.74
CA ASP A 126 -1.55 -13.19 -9.15
C ASP A 126 -2.18 -14.58 -9.10
N LEU A 127 -2.72 -14.95 -7.94
CA LEU A 127 -3.49 -16.15 -7.70
C LEU A 127 -4.97 -15.76 -7.56
N ALA A 128 -5.78 -16.07 -8.56
CA ALA A 128 -7.22 -15.85 -8.52
C ALA A 128 -7.94 -17.05 -7.90
N ILE A 129 -8.69 -16.83 -6.83
CA ILE A 129 -9.49 -17.83 -6.12
C ILE A 129 -10.95 -17.41 -6.18
N VAL A 130 -11.78 -18.22 -6.84
CA VAL A 130 -13.24 -18.06 -6.81
C VAL A 130 -13.79 -18.83 -5.63
N LEU A 131 -14.36 -18.15 -4.64
CA LEU A 131 -15.02 -18.73 -3.48
C LEU A 131 -16.53 -18.84 -3.74
N LYS A 132 -17.13 -20.00 -3.51
CA LYS A 132 -18.58 -20.19 -3.48
C LYS A 132 -19.04 -20.36 -2.04
N ALA A 133 -19.81 -19.41 -1.50
CA ALA A 133 -20.25 -19.48 -0.11
C ALA A 133 -21.22 -20.65 0.13
N PRO A 134 -21.11 -21.34 1.28
CA PRO A 134 -22.13 -22.29 1.71
C PRO A 134 -23.44 -21.57 2.05
N GLU A 135 -24.53 -22.32 2.15
CA GLU A 135 -25.83 -21.79 2.63
C GLU A 135 -25.78 -21.40 4.12
N LYS A 136 -24.85 -21.99 4.88
CA LYS A 136 -24.70 -21.74 6.31
C LYS A 136 -23.98 -20.41 6.52
N THR A 137 -24.69 -19.46 7.12
CA THR A 137 -24.13 -18.16 7.52
C THR A 137 -23.15 -18.29 8.69
N GLY A 138 -22.27 -17.30 8.85
CA GLY A 138 -21.28 -17.23 9.92
C GLY A 138 -19.90 -16.77 9.47
N ASP A 139 -18.97 -16.69 10.41
CA ASP A 139 -17.58 -16.36 10.15
C ASP A 139 -16.77 -17.65 9.92
N TYR A 140 -15.95 -17.63 8.88
CA TYR A 140 -15.09 -18.71 8.43
C TYR A 140 -13.66 -18.21 8.28
N THR A 141 -12.69 -19.12 8.38
CA THR A 141 -11.30 -18.87 8.00
C THR A 141 -10.88 -20.00 7.07
N GLU A 142 -10.46 -19.65 5.86
CA GLU A 142 -10.00 -20.61 4.86
C GLU A 142 -8.49 -20.46 4.67
N GLU A 143 -7.74 -21.47 5.09
CA GLU A 143 -6.28 -21.44 5.10
C GLU A 143 -5.69 -22.21 3.92
N PHE A 144 -4.57 -21.72 3.39
CA PHE A 144 -3.94 -22.20 2.17
C PHE A 144 -2.41 -22.17 2.26
N TYR A 145 -1.76 -22.98 1.41
CA TYR A 145 -0.32 -22.92 1.19
C TYR A 145 0.01 -23.04 -0.30
N LEU A 146 0.91 -22.20 -0.81
CA LEU A 146 1.38 -22.28 -2.19
C LEU A 146 2.25 -23.53 -2.43
N ALA A 147 1.97 -24.20 -3.54
CA ALA A 147 2.76 -25.31 -4.04
C ALA A 147 3.17 -25.06 -5.50
N SER A 148 4.37 -25.49 -5.84
CA SER A 148 4.82 -25.74 -7.20
C SER A 148 4.49 -27.18 -7.54
N GLU A 149 3.55 -27.37 -8.47
CA GLU A 149 2.91 -28.65 -8.72
C GLU A 149 3.90 -29.77 -9.03
N ASN A 150 3.79 -30.87 -8.29
CA ASN A 150 4.65 -32.05 -8.39
C ASN A 150 6.16 -31.75 -8.26
N TYR A 151 6.51 -30.67 -7.55
CA TYR A 151 7.88 -30.22 -7.39
C TYR A 151 8.24 -29.89 -5.93
N SER A 152 7.64 -28.83 -5.35
CA SER A 152 7.91 -28.41 -3.97
C SER A 152 6.80 -27.52 -3.43
N TRP A 153 6.66 -27.45 -2.11
CA TRP A 153 5.98 -26.32 -1.46
C TRP A 153 6.81 -25.05 -1.59
N VAL A 154 6.15 -23.89 -1.53
CA VAL A 154 6.80 -22.58 -1.70
C VAL A 154 6.97 -21.91 -0.35
N ALA A 155 8.22 -21.73 0.10
CA ALA A 155 8.53 -21.07 1.36
C ALA A 155 7.90 -19.67 1.43
N GLY A 156 7.28 -19.30 2.56
CA GLY A 156 6.57 -18.01 2.68
C GLY A 156 5.26 -17.93 1.89
N GLY A 157 4.77 -19.06 1.37
CA GLY A 157 3.53 -19.17 0.62
C GLY A 157 2.28 -19.53 1.44
N TYR A 158 2.37 -19.49 2.78
CA TYR A 158 1.20 -19.67 3.65
C TYR A 158 0.34 -18.40 3.66
N PHE A 159 -0.98 -18.55 3.58
CA PHE A 159 -1.93 -17.46 3.73
C PHE A 159 -3.30 -17.99 4.18
N PHE A 160 -4.16 -17.11 4.69
CA PHE A 160 -5.54 -17.44 5.03
C PHE A 160 -6.48 -16.32 4.58
N LEU A 161 -7.75 -16.65 4.44
CA LEU A 161 -8.84 -15.73 4.10
C LEU A 161 -9.88 -15.76 5.22
N LYS A 162 -10.16 -14.63 5.87
CA LYS A 162 -11.33 -14.52 6.76
C LYS A 162 -12.55 -14.21 5.91
N ILE A 163 -13.60 -15.03 6.01
CA ILE A 163 -14.80 -14.94 5.18
C ILE A 163 -16.01 -14.83 6.09
N LYS A 164 -16.89 -13.88 5.81
CA LYS A 164 -18.17 -13.70 6.50
C LYS A 164 -19.32 -14.03 5.56
N VAL A 165 -20.04 -15.11 5.84
CA VAL A 165 -21.22 -15.50 5.08
C VAL A 165 -22.45 -14.87 5.70
N VAL A 166 -23.11 -13.97 4.96
CA VAL A 166 -24.32 -13.27 5.41
C VAL A 166 -25.58 -13.92 4.80
N PRO A 167 -26.76 -13.80 5.45
CA PRO A 167 -28.00 -14.34 4.89
C PRO A 167 -28.24 -13.79 3.48
N ALA A 168 -28.65 -14.66 2.56
CA ALA A 168 -29.20 -14.22 1.29
C ALA A 168 -30.43 -13.34 1.57
N GLN A 169 -30.54 -12.17 0.95
CA GLN A 169 -31.72 -11.32 1.14
C GLN A 169 -32.97 -12.06 0.67
N GLU A 170 -33.94 -12.25 1.57
CA GLU A 170 -35.24 -12.78 1.19
C GLU A 170 -35.93 -11.80 0.23
N LYS A 171 -36.06 -12.20 -1.03
CA LYS A 171 -37.05 -11.59 -1.92
C LYS A 171 -38.42 -11.93 -1.34
N THR A 172 -39.05 -10.95 -0.69
CA THR A 172 -40.46 -11.05 -0.29
C THR A 172 -41.30 -11.44 -1.49
N ALA A 173 -41.98 -12.57 -1.38
CA ALA A 173 -42.93 -13.07 -2.36
C ALA A 173 -44.19 -12.22 -2.34
N GLU A 174 -44.49 -11.55 -3.46
CA GLU A 174 -45.79 -10.95 -3.71
C GLU A 174 -46.64 -11.93 -4.52
N VAL A 175 -47.88 -12.13 -4.07
CA VAL A 175 -48.82 -13.21 -4.43
C VAL A 175 -49.39 -13.01 -5.84
N GLU A 176 -49.43 -14.09 -6.64
CA GLU A 176 -50.07 -14.13 -7.97
C GLU A 176 -51.57 -13.76 -7.92
N PRO A 177 -52.10 -12.97 -8.87
CA PRO A 177 -53.45 -13.15 -9.38
C PRO A 177 -53.44 -14.00 -10.64
N SER A 178 -54.41 -14.91 -10.68
CA SER A 178 -54.65 -15.88 -11.75
C SER A 178 -54.73 -15.26 -13.16
N ALA A 179 -54.12 -15.97 -14.11
CA ALA A 179 -54.56 -16.14 -15.49
C ALA A 179 -55.45 -15.02 -16.08
N ASN A 180 -54.81 -13.92 -16.48
CA ASN A 180 -55.11 -13.25 -17.73
C ASN A 180 -53.87 -12.50 -18.21
N ALA A 181 -53.49 -12.74 -19.46
CA ALA A 181 -52.26 -12.29 -20.08
C ALA A 181 -52.11 -10.76 -20.10
N GLN A 182 -50.98 -10.25 -19.59
CA GLN A 182 -50.33 -9.02 -20.05
C GLN A 182 -48.87 -8.96 -19.55
N ASP A 183 -47.93 -8.89 -20.48
CA ASP A 183 -46.47 -8.76 -20.26
C ASP A 183 -46.11 -7.48 -19.49
N GLU A 184 -45.33 -7.59 -18.40
CA GLU A 184 -44.54 -6.46 -17.87
C GLU A 184 -43.15 -6.44 -18.52
N PRO A 185 -42.65 -5.25 -18.94
CA PRO A 185 -41.70 -5.16 -20.03
C PRO A 185 -40.26 -5.40 -19.57
N GLU A 186 -39.51 -6.17 -20.36
CA GLU A 186 -38.06 -6.01 -20.43
C GLU A 186 -37.74 -4.53 -20.67
N VAL A 187 -37.07 -3.89 -19.71
CA VAL A 187 -36.57 -2.52 -19.92
C VAL A 187 -35.41 -2.61 -20.91
N SER A 188 -35.77 -2.48 -22.19
CA SER A 188 -34.86 -2.39 -23.32
C SER A 188 -34.51 -0.93 -23.55
N TYR A 189 -33.31 -0.52 -23.17
CA TYR A 189 -32.78 0.79 -23.58
C TYR A 189 -32.53 0.79 -25.08
N THR A 190 -33.04 1.81 -25.77
CA THR A 190 -32.78 2.01 -27.20
C THR A 190 -32.18 3.38 -27.42
N ALA A 191 -31.18 3.43 -28.28
CA ALA A 191 -30.45 4.65 -28.60
C ALA A 191 -30.18 4.72 -30.11
N ASN A 192 -30.11 5.93 -30.64
CA ASN A 192 -29.66 6.16 -32.01
C ASN A 192 -28.34 6.93 -31.99
N LYS A 193 -27.31 6.44 -32.70
CA LYS A 193 -26.10 7.24 -32.96
C LYS A 193 -26.39 8.22 -34.10
N PHE A 194 -26.48 9.51 -33.78
CA PHE A 194 -26.80 10.53 -34.78
C PHE A 194 -25.57 11.27 -35.33
N ILE A 195 -24.41 11.18 -34.65
CA ILE A 195 -23.17 11.79 -35.12
C ILE A 195 -21.94 10.95 -34.81
N GLN A 196 -21.06 10.84 -35.79
CA GLN A 196 -19.64 10.53 -35.64
C GLN A 196 -18.87 11.42 -36.62
N ASN A 197 -17.91 12.22 -36.16
CA ASN A 197 -17.21 13.17 -37.03
C ASN A 197 -16.15 12.50 -37.94
N LYS A 198 -15.66 11.31 -37.57
CA LYS A 198 -14.68 10.54 -38.34
C LYS A 198 -15.17 9.12 -38.58
N LYS A 199 -14.91 8.60 -39.78
CA LYS A 199 -15.16 7.21 -40.19
C LYS A 199 -13.88 6.48 -40.59
N SER A 200 -12.88 7.24 -41.05
CA SER A 200 -11.54 6.76 -41.31
C SER A 200 -10.51 7.80 -40.86
N VAL A 201 -9.28 7.36 -40.58
CA VAL A 201 -8.15 8.21 -40.22
C VAL A 201 -6.83 7.57 -40.65
N GLU A 202 -5.93 8.39 -41.18
CA GLU A 202 -4.51 8.04 -41.36
C GLU A 202 -3.71 8.65 -40.21
N ALA A 203 -2.84 7.88 -39.58
CA ALA A 203 -2.07 8.30 -38.41
C ALA A 203 -0.71 7.59 -38.34
N VAL A 204 0.22 8.11 -37.54
CA VAL A 204 1.44 7.39 -37.14
C VAL A 204 1.15 6.56 -35.88
N GLY A 205 1.87 5.46 -35.68
CA GLY A 205 1.64 4.60 -34.53
C GLY A 205 1.72 5.36 -33.20
N GLY A 206 0.75 5.14 -32.31
CA GLY A 206 0.63 5.82 -31.02
C GLY A 206 0.08 7.25 -31.05
N GLU A 207 -0.18 7.81 -32.23
CA GLU A 207 -0.76 9.15 -32.40
C GLU A 207 -2.17 9.22 -31.79
N GLN A 208 -2.46 10.34 -31.11
CA GLN A 208 -3.75 10.57 -30.47
C GLN A 208 -4.76 11.15 -31.46
N ILE A 209 -5.91 10.52 -31.57
CA ILE A 209 -6.98 10.84 -32.52
C ILE A 209 -8.22 11.26 -31.75
N ALA A 210 -8.70 12.48 -32.00
CA ALA A 210 -9.98 12.95 -31.48
C ALA A 210 -11.16 12.42 -32.30
N LEU A 211 -12.21 11.95 -31.63
CA LEU A 211 -13.48 11.47 -32.18
C LEU A 211 -14.65 12.12 -31.43
N THR A 212 -15.56 12.75 -32.16
CA THR A 212 -16.81 13.27 -31.60
C THR A 212 -17.91 12.26 -31.86
N LEU A 213 -18.57 11.82 -30.81
CA LEU A 213 -19.72 10.91 -30.82
C LEU A 213 -20.97 11.63 -30.35
N GLY A 214 -22.12 11.22 -30.84
CA GLY A 214 -23.38 11.63 -30.23
C GLY A 214 -24.48 10.62 -30.41
N PHE A 215 -25.21 10.43 -29.32
CA PHE A 215 -26.27 9.46 -29.17
C PHE A 215 -27.55 10.16 -28.71
N GLN A 216 -28.68 9.68 -29.19
CA GLN A 216 -30.00 10.13 -28.77
C GLN A 216 -30.71 9.01 -28.04
N ASN A 217 -31.29 9.31 -26.89
CA ASN A 217 -32.21 8.40 -26.23
C ASN A 217 -33.51 8.33 -27.04
N ILE A 218 -33.77 7.20 -27.68
CA ILE A 218 -35.02 6.95 -28.43
C ILE A 218 -35.94 5.96 -27.70
N GLY A 219 -35.55 5.57 -26.49
CA GLY A 219 -36.33 4.73 -25.59
C GLY A 219 -37.41 5.50 -24.86
N LYS A 220 -38.20 4.76 -24.07
CA LYS A 220 -39.26 5.33 -23.22
C LYS A 220 -38.76 5.72 -21.82
N GLU A 221 -37.62 5.18 -21.41
CA GLU A 221 -37.05 5.38 -20.09
C GLU A 221 -35.97 6.48 -20.09
N THR A 222 -35.90 7.23 -18.98
CA THR A 222 -34.77 8.13 -18.68
C THR A 222 -33.57 7.29 -18.28
N TRP A 223 -32.42 7.49 -18.94
CA TRP A 223 -31.16 6.87 -18.53
C TRP A 223 -30.66 7.56 -17.27
N LYS A 224 -30.21 6.82 -16.26
CA LYS A 224 -29.58 7.43 -15.06
C LYS A 224 -28.08 7.65 -15.23
N SER A 225 -27.45 6.83 -16.06
CA SER A 225 -26.03 6.90 -16.38
C SER A 225 -25.75 6.31 -17.75
N TYR A 226 -24.63 6.72 -18.34
CA TYR A 226 -24.12 6.12 -19.57
C TYR A 226 -22.60 6.05 -19.57
N SER A 227 -22.08 5.17 -20.40
CA SER A 227 -20.66 4.99 -20.66
C SER A 227 -20.40 4.78 -22.14
N VAL A 228 -19.18 5.10 -22.59
CA VAL A 228 -18.68 4.67 -23.89
C VAL A 228 -17.61 3.62 -23.65
N VAL A 229 -17.80 2.45 -24.24
CA VAL A 229 -16.88 1.31 -24.12
C VAL A 229 -16.33 0.94 -25.50
N SER A 230 -15.07 0.54 -25.56
CA SER A 230 -14.44 0.03 -26.76
C SER A 230 -14.32 -1.49 -26.68
N ASN A 231 -14.51 -2.18 -27.81
CA ASN A 231 -14.15 -3.59 -27.88
C ASN A 231 -12.64 -3.74 -28.13
N GLN A 232 -12.07 -4.86 -27.71
CA GLN A 232 -10.74 -5.25 -28.19
C GLN A 232 -10.80 -5.37 -29.73
N PRO A 233 -9.85 -4.81 -30.47
CA PRO A 233 -9.86 -4.77 -31.94
C PRO A 233 -9.94 -6.13 -32.60
N THR A 234 -10.55 -6.18 -33.79
CA THR A 234 -10.31 -7.24 -34.77
C THR A 234 -9.25 -6.76 -35.76
N ALA A 235 -8.03 -7.28 -35.66
CA ALA A 235 -7.01 -7.08 -36.69
C ALA A 235 -7.43 -7.78 -38.00
N LEU A 236 -7.19 -7.14 -39.14
CA LEU A 236 -7.25 -7.80 -40.44
C LEU A 236 -5.99 -8.69 -40.55
N ALA A 237 -6.13 -9.97 -40.17
CA ALA A 237 -5.15 -11.07 -40.30
C ALA A 237 -3.65 -10.69 -40.23
N GLY A 238 -3.02 -10.90 -39.06
CA GLY A 238 -1.55 -10.90 -38.93
C GLY A 238 -0.95 -10.11 -37.75
N VAL A 239 -1.76 -9.46 -36.91
CA VAL A 239 -1.29 -8.64 -35.77
C VAL A 239 -1.56 -9.34 -34.44
N SER A 240 -0.66 -9.17 -33.47
CA SER A 240 -0.57 -9.88 -32.18
C SER A 240 -1.77 -9.67 -31.23
N ASP A 241 -1.93 -10.59 -30.26
CA ASP A 241 -2.99 -10.59 -29.22
C ASP A 241 -2.93 -9.41 -28.21
N SER A 242 -2.11 -8.38 -28.45
CA SER A 242 -1.88 -7.24 -27.53
C SER A 242 -2.23 -5.88 -28.15
N LEU A 243 -3.24 -5.81 -29.00
CA LEU A 243 -3.60 -4.62 -29.76
C LEU A 243 -4.51 -3.66 -28.96
N SER A 244 -4.09 -2.40 -28.75
CA SER A 244 -4.87 -1.37 -28.03
C SER A 244 -5.15 -0.12 -28.88
N PHE A 245 -6.31 0.50 -28.64
CA PHE A 245 -6.61 1.88 -29.08
C PHE A 245 -6.73 2.86 -27.91
N ALA A 246 -6.45 2.39 -26.70
CA ALA A 246 -6.75 3.16 -25.51
C ALA A 246 -5.90 4.43 -25.46
N ASP A 247 -6.50 5.51 -25.00
CA ASP A 247 -5.78 6.73 -24.67
C ASP A 247 -5.59 6.84 -23.15
N HIS A 248 -4.55 7.55 -22.69
CA HIS A 248 -4.30 7.77 -21.27
C HIS A 248 -5.48 8.43 -20.52
N GLY A 249 -6.37 9.12 -21.24
CA GLY A 249 -7.59 9.71 -20.67
C GLY A 249 -8.73 8.72 -20.42
N TRP A 250 -8.63 7.47 -20.86
CA TRP A 250 -9.65 6.45 -20.65
C TRP A 250 -9.71 5.99 -19.19
N LYS A 251 -10.84 5.41 -18.79
CA LYS A 251 -11.01 4.78 -17.48
C LYS A 251 -10.29 3.43 -17.39
N SER A 252 -10.26 2.67 -18.48
CA SER A 252 -9.51 1.42 -18.61
C SER A 252 -9.19 1.15 -20.08
N ALA A 253 -8.50 0.03 -20.39
CA ALA A 253 -8.22 -0.38 -21.77
C ALA A 253 -9.47 -0.53 -22.66
N SER A 254 -10.65 -0.72 -22.06
CA SER A 254 -11.93 -0.92 -22.77
C SER A 254 -13.01 0.08 -22.37
N MET A 255 -12.81 0.92 -21.35
CA MET A 255 -13.78 1.93 -20.93
C MET A 255 -13.25 3.33 -21.22
N VAL A 256 -13.87 4.01 -22.18
CA VAL A 256 -13.49 5.36 -22.60
C VAL A 256 -13.90 6.39 -21.54
N LEU A 257 -15.17 6.34 -21.12
CA LEU A 257 -15.75 7.25 -20.13
C LEU A 257 -16.97 6.64 -19.47
N GLU A 258 -17.35 7.20 -18.31
CA GLU A 258 -18.60 6.93 -17.60
C GLU A 258 -19.11 8.22 -16.97
N LYS A 259 -20.43 8.47 -17.05
CA LYS A 259 -21.09 9.65 -16.47
C LYS A 259 -22.39 9.26 -15.76
N GLN A 260 -22.52 9.73 -14.52
CA GLN A 260 -23.76 9.69 -13.73
C GLN A 260 -24.60 10.92 -14.11
N GLN A 261 -25.36 10.80 -15.19
CA GLN A 261 -26.14 11.90 -15.76
C GLN A 261 -27.47 11.37 -16.29
N GLU A 262 -28.56 12.05 -15.90
CA GLU A 262 -29.89 11.70 -16.37
C GLU A 262 -30.14 12.17 -17.82
N ILE A 263 -30.51 11.24 -18.70
CA ILE A 263 -30.82 11.50 -20.12
C ILE A 263 -32.26 11.08 -20.41
N ALA A 264 -33.16 12.07 -20.43
CA ALA A 264 -34.58 11.85 -20.71
C ALA A 264 -34.83 11.33 -22.15
N PRO A 265 -35.97 10.66 -22.41
CA PRO A 265 -36.40 10.32 -23.77
C PRO A 265 -36.34 11.51 -24.73
N GLY A 266 -35.74 11.32 -25.90
CA GLY A 266 -35.54 12.34 -26.93
C GLY A 266 -34.29 13.22 -26.73
N ALA A 267 -33.69 13.23 -25.53
CA ALA A 267 -32.49 14.00 -25.26
C ALA A 267 -31.25 13.41 -25.97
N ILE A 268 -30.28 14.28 -26.25
CA ILE A 268 -29.03 13.93 -26.92
C ILE A 268 -27.84 14.10 -25.98
N ILE A 269 -26.86 13.24 -26.17
CA ILE A 269 -25.51 13.38 -25.61
C ILE A 269 -24.52 13.57 -26.75
N ARG A 270 -23.49 14.38 -26.50
CA ARG A 270 -22.36 14.59 -27.40
C ARG A 270 -21.08 14.51 -26.58
N GLU A 271 -20.15 13.65 -27.00
CA GLU A 271 -18.88 13.43 -26.34
C GLU A 271 -17.73 13.63 -27.33
N ASP A 272 -16.73 14.39 -26.89
CA ASP A 272 -15.42 14.42 -27.56
C ASP A 272 -14.50 13.46 -26.80
N ILE A 273 -14.14 12.37 -27.46
CA ILE A 273 -13.25 11.34 -26.92
C ILE A 273 -11.93 11.33 -27.70
N TYR A 274 -10.88 10.81 -27.08
CA TYR A 274 -9.58 10.61 -27.71
C TYR A 274 -9.25 9.13 -27.70
N PHE A 275 -8.66 8.60 -28.75
CA PHE A 275 -8.13 7.24 -28.80
C PHE A 275 -6.75 7.28 -29.47
N ARG A 276 -5.99 6.19 -29.46
CA ARG A 276 -4.66 6.14 -30.09
C ARG A 276 -4.62 5.20 -31.28
N ALA A 277 -3.85 5.58 -32.29
CA ALA A 277 -3.44 4.67 -33.34
C ALA A 277 -2.62 3.52 -32.74
N PRO A 278 -2.84 2.26 -33.16
CA PRO A 278 -2.02 1.13 -32.74
C PRO A 278 -0.52 1.36 -32.96
N ALA A 279 0.31 0.67 -32.18
CA ALA A 279 1.75 0.85 -32.23
C ALA A 279 2.40 0.37 -33.54
N GLU A 280 1.81 -0.63 -34.19
CA GLU A 280 2.36 -1.24 -35.41
C GLU A 280 1.68 -0.69 -36.67
N GLU A 281 2.45 -0.50 -37.73
CA GLU A 281 1.95 -0.15 -39.07
C GLU A 281 0.93 -1.19 -39.55
N GLY A 282 -0.18 -0.75 -40.12
CA GLY A 282 -1.24 -1.64 -40.58
C GLY A 282 -2.62 -1.01 -40.67
N GLU A 283 -3.60 -1.84 -41.01
CA GLU A 283 -5.01 -1.45 -41.15
C GLU A 283 -5.83 -2.01 -39.98
N TYR A 284 -6.58 -1.13 -39.32
CA TYR A 284 -7.29 -1.46 -38.08
C TYR A 284 -8.72 -0.92 -38.06
N LYS A 285 -9.54 -1.50 -37.19
CA LYS A 285 -10.92 -1.04 -36.93
C LYS A 285 -11.15 -0.87 -35.44
N ALA A 286 -11.44 0.35 -35.02
CA ALA A 286 -11.86 0.65 -33.65
C ALA A 286 -13.38 0.78 -33.58
N LYS A 287 -14.03 0.12 -32.61
CA LYS A 287 -15.44 0.35 -32.31
C LYS A 287 -15.64 0.92 -30.91
N PHE A 288 -16.64 1.79 -30.80
CA PHE A 288 -17.03 2.48 -29.57
C PHE A 288 -18.53 2.35 -29.35
N TYR A 289 -18.95 1.56 -28.36
CA TYR A 289 -20.34 1.25 -28.05
C TYR A 289 -20.88 2.16 -26.95
N LEU A 290 -22.17 2.47 -27.01
CA LEU A 290 -22.89 3.07 -25.90
C LEU A 290 -23.31 1.98 -24.91
N ALA A 291 -23.08 2.20 -23.62
CA ALA A 291 -23.70 1.44 -22.54
C ALA A 291 -24.57 2.36 -21.69
N VAL A 292 -25.74 1.88 -21.27
CA VAL A 292 -26.69 2.59 -20.42
C VAL A 292 -26.86 1.79 -19.14
N GLU A 293 -26.61 2.42 -17.99
CA GLU A 293 -26.72 1.77 -16.67
C GLU A 293 -26.00 0.40 -16.60
N GLY A 294 -24.79 0.34 -17.16
CA GLY A 294 -23.95 -0.86 -17.20
C GLY A 294 -24.31 -1.89 -18.29
N LYS A 295 -25.38 -1.69 -19.07
CA LYS A 295 -25.76 -2.56 -20.18
C LYS A 295 -25.28 -2.01 -21.52
N THR A 296 -24.35 -2.71 -22.16
CA THR A 296 -23.85 -2.34 -23.50
C THR A 296 -24.90 -2.60 -24.58
N LEU A 297 -25.16 -1.59 -25.41
CA LEU A 297 -26.05 -1.70 -26.57
C LEU A 297 -25.23 -2.16 -27.78
N SER A 298 -25.28 -3.46 -28.10
CA SER A 298 -24.47 -4.09 -29.15
C SER A 298 -24.64 -3.46 -30.53
N ASP A 299 -25.82 -2.89 -30.82
CA ASP A 299 -26.14 -2.33 -32.14
C ASP A 299 -25.89 -0.82 -32.22
N VAL A 300 -25.47 -0.19 -31.12
CA VAL A 300 -25.27 1.26 -31.02
C VAL A 300 -23.79 1.56 -30.83
N TYR A 301 -23.06 1.68 -31.93
CA TYR A 301 -21.61 1.94 -31.91
C TYR A 301 -21.15 2.89 -33.00
N ALA A 302 -20.02 3.55 -32.77
CA ALA A 302 -19.19 4.18 -33.78
C ALA A 302 -18.08 3.24 -34.23
N GLU A 303 -17.76 3.26 -35.52
CA GLU A 303 -16.66 2.49 -36.10
C GLU A 303 -15.74 3.46 -36.85
N VAL A 304 -14.44 3.34 -36.62
CA VAL A 304 -13.40 4.12 -37.28
C VAL A 304 -12.39 3.16 -37.88
N GLU A 305 -12.19 3.26 -39.19
CA GLU A 305 -11.11 2.59 -39.93
C GLU A 305 -9.81 3.39 -39.76
N ILE A 306 -8.72 2.74 -39.39
CA ILE A 306 -7.47 3.39 -39.01
C ILE A 306 -6.36 2.80 -39.85
N THR A 307 -5.74 3.62 -40.68
CA THR A 307 -4.54 3.28 -41.43
C THR A 307 -3.33 3.86 -40.70
N VAL A 308 -2.56 2.98 -40.07
CA VAL A 308 -1.30 3.36 -39.41
C VAL A 308 -0.20 3.35 -40.46
N THR A 309 0.35 4.53 -40.74
CA THR A 309 1.29 4.79 -41.84
C THR A 309 2.75 4.48 -41.52
N SER A 310 3.08 4.33 -40.24
CA SER A 310 4.38 3.86 -39.74
C SER A 310 4.28 3.44 -38.28
N ASN A 311 5.20 2.57 -37.84
CA ASN A 311 5.30 2.16 -36.44
C ASN A 311 5.44 3.35 -35.49
N ALA A 312 4.98 3.18 -34.26
CA ALA A 312 5.16 4.16 -33.20
C ALA A 312 6.64 4.43 -32.92
N PRO A 313 7.00 5.65 -32.50
CA PRO A 313 8.37 5.96 -32.09
C PRO A 313 8.86 5.03 -30.97
N ASP A 314 10.17 4.74 -30.92
CA ASP A 314 10.78 3.82 -29.92
C ASP A 314 10.51 4.18 -28.44
N HIS A 315 10.09 5.42 -28.16
CA HIS A 315 9.77 5.92 -26.83
C HIS A 315 8.26 5.93 -26.53
N TYR A 316 7.43 5.44 -27.44
CA TYR A 316 5.99 5.31 -27.23
C TYR A 316 5.70 4.19 -26.24
N VAL A 317 4.86 4.48 -25.25
CA VAL A 317 4.37 3.52 -24.27
C VAL A 317 2.86 3.40 -24.44
N GLU A 318 2.39 2.20 -24.77
CA GLU A 318 0.97 1.96 -25.00
C GLU A 318 0.16 2.13 -23.70
N PRO A 319 -0.91 2.95 -23.70
CA PRO A 319 -1.78 3.07 -22.54
C PRO A 319 -2.41 1.72 -22.20
N PHE A 320 -2.33 1.34 -20.93
CA PHE A 320 -2.84 0.07 -20.41
C PHE A 320 -2.22 -1.19 -21.03
N GLY A 321 -1.01 -1.10 -21.58
CA GLY A 321 -0.28 -2.21 -22.20
C GLY A 321 -0.07 -3.41 -21.26
N GLY A 322 -0.98 -4.40 -21.38
CA GLY A 322 -0.92 -5.72 -20.74
C GLY A 322 -1.86 -5.92 -19.55
N SER A 323 -3.02 -6.55 -19.81
CA SER A 323 -4.08 -6.99 -18.87
C SER A 323 -4.70 -5.90 -17.98
N GLU A 324 -5.96 -5.58 -18.31
CA GLU A 324 -6.97 -4.91 -17.49
C GLU A 324 -6.46 -3.89 -16.47
N ALA A 325 -6.62 -2.61 -16.82
CA ALA A 325 -6.72 -1.55 -15.83
C ALA A 325 -7.89 -1.87 -14.89
N THR A 326 -7.59 -2.55 -13.79
CA THR A 326 -8.24 -2.28 -12.52
C THR A 326 -8.19 -0.78 -12.31
N GLU A 327 -9.29 -0.19 -11.85
CA GLU A 327 -9.32 1.12 -11.16
C GLU A 327 -7.94 1.47 -10.62
N PRO A 328 -7.39 2.71 -10.83
CA PRO A 328 -6.09 3.03 -10.26
C PRO A 328 -6.17 2.70 -8.79
N VAL A 329 -5.52 1.60 -8.40
CA VAL A 329 -5.42 1.20 -7.00
C VAL A 329 -4.66 2.35 -6.42
N SER A 330 -5.38 3.30 -5.80
CA SER A 330 -4.73 4.31 -5.00
C SER A 330 -3.93 3.48 -4.02
N PHE A 331 -2.61 3.52 -4.13
CA PHE A 331 -1.73 2.83 -3.23
C PHE A 331 -2.07 3.38 -1.85
N LYS A 332 -2.91 2.65 -1.11
CA LYS A 332 -3.39 3.02 0.19
C LYS A 332 -2.92 1.95 1.15
N LEU A 333 -2.27 2.39 2.20
CA LEU A 333 -1.82 1.59 3.30
C LEU A 333 -2.95 1.53 4.32
N ASP A 334 -3.24 0.33 4.81
CA ASP A 334 -4.30 0.08 5.78
C ASP A 334 -4.02 0.74 7.14
N SER A 335 -2.76 1.06 7.39
CA SER A 335 -2.31 1.73 8.61
C SER A 335 -1.14 2.66 8.33
N GLU A 336 -0.97 3.63 9.21
CA GLU A 336 0.21 4.48 9.25
C GLU A 336 1.51 3.63 9.34
N PRO A 337 2.48 3.84 8.44
CA PRO A 337 3.78 3.17 8.52
C PRO A 337 4.53 3.52 9.80
N ARG A 338 5.41 2.61 10.20
CA ARG A 338 6.42 2.88 11.24
C ARG A 338 7.77 3.10 10.58
N ILE A 339 8.58 3.96 11.19
CA ILE A 339 9.94 4.23 10.75
C ILE A 339 10.91 4.00 11.91
N ARG A 340 12.11 3.50 11.59
CA ARG A 340 13.21 3.30 12.54
C ARG A 340 14.31 4.31 12.24
N VAL A 341 14.65 5.11 13.24
CA VAL A 341 15.62 6.20 13.13
C VAL A 341 16.86 5.87 13.95
N GLY A 342 18.03 5.81 13.30
CA GLY A 342 19.32 5.74 13.99
C GLY A 342 19.63 7.07 14.67
N LEU A 343 19.50 7.13 16.00
CA LEU A 343 19.66 8.37 16.78
C LEU A 343 21.11 8.66 17.14
N TRP A 344 21.77 7.67 17.73
CA TRP A 344 23.02 7.87 18.45
C TRP A 344 23.81 6.57 18.59
N GLN A 345 25.13 6.67 18.49
CA GLN A 345 26.06 5.61 18.89
C GLN A 345 26.63 5.92 20.28
N PRO A 346 26.12 5.29 21.35
CA PRO A 346 26.58 5.57 22.71
C PRO A 346 27.97 5.00 22.97
N PRO A 347 28.84 5.73 23.70
CA PRO A 347 30.21 5.28 23.95
C PRO A 347 30.29 4.13 24.97
N SER A 348 29.27 3.93 25.81
CA SER A 348 29.28 2.88 26.84
C SER A 348 27.89 2.38 27.23
N TYR A 349 27.00 3.26 27.65
CA TYR A 349 25.65 2.92 28.12
C TYR A 349 24.63 4.00 27.76
N VAL A 350 23.36 3.65 27.93
CA VAL A 350 22.21 4.53 27.70
C VAL A 350 21.36 4.60 28.97
N GLN A 351 20.95 5.80 29.35
CA GLN A 351 19.96 6.05 30.39
C GLN A 351 18.63 6.41 29.78
N PHE A 352 17.63 5.55 29.99
CA PHE A 352 16.28 5.71 29.48
C PHE A 352 15.32 6.04 30.61
N ARG A 353 14.37 6.95 30.35
CA ARG A 353 13.22 7.19 31.22
C ARG A 353 12.01 7.62 30.41
N SER A 354 10.84 7.07 30.72
CA SER A 354 9.56 7.62 30.27
C SER A 354 8.77 8.18 31.46
N VAL A 355 8.04 9.27 31.19
CA VAL A 355 7.18 9.96 32.17
C VAL A 355 5.70 9.85 31.82
N GLU A 356 5.36 9.36 30.62
CA GLU A 356 3.98 9.32 30.11
C GLU A 356 3.33 7.94 30.27
N THR A 357 4.11 6.86 30.14
CA THR A 357 3.60 5.49 30.28
C THR A 357 4.69 4.51 30.70
N ALA A 358 4.27 3.31 31.10
CA ALA A 358 5.16 2.17 31.31
C ALA A 358 5.65 1.63 29.97
N TYR A 359 6.82 0.98 29.98
CA TYR A 359 7.42 0.41 28.78
C TYR A 359 7.66 -1.08 28.97
N ASP A 360 7.13 -1.89 28.06
CA ASP A 360 7.48 -3.30 27.98
C ASP A 360 8.93 -3.44 27.49
N VAL A 361 9.70 -4.25 28.22
CA VAL A 361 11.13 -4.49 27.96
C VAL A 361 11.28 -5.88 27.35
N TYR A 362 11.96 -5.94 26.21
CA TYR A 362 12.19 -7.14 25.42
C TYR A 362 13.68 -7.38 25.22
N ALA A 363 14.03 -8.66 25.13
CA ALA A 363 15.26 -9.16 24.54
C ALA A 363 14.91 -9.85 23.21
N GLY A 364 15.27 -9.22 22.08
CA GLY A 364 14.74 -9.59 20.77
C GLY A 364 13.22 -9.49 20.76
N ILE A 365 12.56 -10.64 20.58
CA ILE A 365 11.10 -10.76 20.60
C ILE A 365 10.55 -11.20 21.97
N GLU A 366 11.41 -11.63 22.90
CA GLU A 366 10.99 -12.17 24.19
C GLU A 366 10.76 -11.04 25.20
N LYS A 367 9.52 -10.90 25.69
CA LYS A 367 9.20 -9.95 26.75
C LYS A 367 9.81 -10.40 28.07
N LYS A 368 10.67 -9.56 28.66
CA LYS A 368 11.32 -9.80 29.96
C LYS A 368 10.56 -9.17 31.11
N GLY A 369 9.76 -8.15 30.85
CA GLY A 369 8.90 -7.53 31.85
C GLY A 369 8.44 -6.14 31.43
N THR A 370 8.00 -5.33 32.40
CA THR A 370 7.54 -3.96 32.17
C THR A 370 8.28 -3.01 33.11
N LEU A 371 8.90 -1.98 32.54
CA LEU A 371 9.49 -0.85 33.25
C LEU A 371 8.39 0.17 33.60
N GLY A 372 8.12 0.34 34.89
CA GLY A 372 7.11 1.30 35.37
C GLY A 372 7.45 2.77 35.07
N LEU A 373 6.44 3.64 35.15
CA LEU A 373 6.57 5.08 34.91
C LEU A 373 7.66 5.72 35.80
N ASN A 374 8.36 6.71 35.24
CA ASN A 374 9.43 7.47 35.89
C ASN A 374 10.62 6.65 36.39
N LYS A 375 10.66 5.34 36.14
CA LYS A 375 11.80 4.50 36.49
C LYS A 375 12.94 4.72 35.50
N LEU A 376 14.14 4.81 36.05
CA LEU A 376 15.37 4.84 35.27
C LEU A 376 15.68 3.42 34.79
N ALA A 377 15.99 3.29 33.50
CA ALA A 377 16.64 2.11 32.96
C ALA A 377 18.04 2.44 32.44
N VAL A 378 18.96 1.50 32.63
CA VAL A 378 20.32 1.53 32.11
C VAL A 378 20.48 0.35 31.16
N LEU A 379 20.92 0.65 29.94
CA LEU A 379 21.23 -0.32 28.91
C LEU A 379 22.70 -0.22 28.54
N MET A 380 23.39 -1.35 28.45
CA MET A 380 24.78 -1.38 27.98
C MET A 380 25.07 -2.67 27.24
N ARG A 381 26.12 -2.67 26.43
CA ARG A 381 26.69 -3.90 25.86
C ARG A 381 28.11 -4.05 26.36
N LYS A 382 28.41 -5.21 26.95
CA LYS A 382 29.74 -5.52 27.48
C LYS A 382 30.05 -6.98 27.18
N ASP A 383 31.28 -7.27 26.76
CA ASP A 383 31.77 -8.62 26.52
C ASP A 383 30.88 -9.42 25.54
N GLY A 384 30.31 -8.74 24.54
CA GLY A 384 29.43 -9.34 23.53
C GLY A 384 27.94 -9.38 23.91
N GLN A 385 27.60 -9.28 25.20
CA GLN A 385 26.23 -9.40 25.70
C GLN A 385 25.58 -8.05 25.99
N TYR A 386 24.27 -8.00 25.79
CA TYR A 386 23.42 -6.90 26.23
C TYR A 386 23.07 -7.07 27.70
N TYR A 387 23.03 -5.96 28.42
CA TYR A 387 22.63 -5.88 29.82
C TYR A 387 21.56 -4.80 29.99
N PHE A 388 20.52 -5.15 30.73
CA PHE A 388 19.45 -4.26 31.11
C PHE A 388 19.31 -4.23 32.62
N ARG A 389 19.15 -3.03 33.19
CA ARG A 389 18.70 -2.84 34.57
C ARG A 389 17.74 -1.67 34.67
N GLY A 390 16.55 -1.88 35.22
CA GLY A 390 15.57 -0.82 35.46
C GLY A 390 14.35 -1.30 36.22
N GLY A 391 13.94 -0.54 37.23
CA GLY A 391 12.90 -1.00 38.17
C GLY A 391 13.34 -2.30 38.87
N ASP A 392 12.49 -3.32 38.84
CA ASP A 392 12.76 -4.65 39.41
C ASP A 392 13.35 -5.62 38.37
N LEU A 393 13.62 -5.16 37.15
CA LEU A 393 14.16 -5.97 36.06
C LEU A 393 15.67 -5.79 35.95
N GLU A 394 16.39 -6.90 35.98
CA GLU A 394 17.83 -6.96 35.72
C GLU A 394 18.16 -8.28 35.00
N PHE A 395 18.77 -8.21 33.82
CA PHE A 395 19.10 -9.40 33.03
C PHE A 395 20.20 -9.14 31.99
N TYR A 396 20.81 -10.24 31.54
CA TYR A 396 21.69 -10.29 30.38
C TYR A 396 20.98 -10.95 29.20
N SER A 397 21.40 -10.62 27.98
CA SER A 397 20.83 -11.13 26.75
C SER A 397 21.87 -11.18 25.63
N ASP A 398 21.81 -12.22 24.80
CA ASP A 398 22.56 -12.27 23.54
C ASP A 398 21.81 -11.53 22.41
N GLU A 399 20.51 -11.32 22.59
CA GLU A 399 19.64 -10.55 21.70
C GLU A 399 19.59 -9.06 22.09
N TYR A 400 19.30 -8.20 21.11
CA TYR A 400 19.18 -6.76 21.31
C TYR A 400 18.05 -6.39 22.27
N LEU A 401 18.15 -5.21 22.88
CA LEU A 401 17.13 -4.74 23.83
C LEU A 401 16.12 -3.84 23.13
N ARG A 402 14.83 -4.00 23.45
CA ARG A 402 13.76 -3.13 22.97
C ARG A 402 12.87 -2.69 24.13
N LEU A 403 12.58 -1.40 24.21
CA LEU A 403 11.62 -0.80 25.13
C LEU A 403 10.47 -0.24 24.30
N SER A 404 9.26 -0.78 24.48
CA SER A 404 8.05 -0.37 23.75
C SER A 404 7.00 0.18 24.71
N PRO A 405 6.35 1.32 24.43
CA PRO A 405 5.29 1.83 25.29
C PRO A 405 4.10 0.85 25.34
N VAL A 406 3.45 0.74 26.50
CA VAL A 406 2.41 -0.27 26.75
C VAL A 406 1.05 0.10 26.13
N ASP A 407 0.61 1.35 26.29
CA ASP A 407 -0.76 1.80 25.97
C ASP A 407 -0.82 2.92 24.94
N ASN A 408 0.30 3.62 24.72
CA ASN A 408 0.37 4.78 23.84
C ASN A 408 1.59 4.67 22.90
N PRO A 409 1.41 4.32 21.62
CA PRO A 409 2.50 4.17 20.65
C PRO A 409 3.25 5.48 20.35
N SER A 410 2.69 6.62 20.75
CA SER A 410 3.27 7.97 20.61
C SER A 410 3.84 8.53 21.92
N ALA A 411 3.91 7.71 22.97
CA ALA A 411 4.41 8.14 24.27
C ALA A 411 5.88 8.59 24.21
N VAL A 412 6.22 9.57 25.04
CA VAL A 412 7.55 10.16 25.08
C VAL A 412 8.48 9.41 26.03
N PHE A 413 9.71 9.19 25.58
CA PHE A 413 10.86 8.84 26.41
C PHE A 413 12.00 9.84 26.25
N THR A 414 12.89 9.89 27.24
CA THR A 414 14.08 10.76 27.24
C THR A 414 15.33 9.94 27.47
N LEU A 415 16.37 10.24 26.68
CA LEU A 415 17.72 9.70 26.86
C LEU A 415 18.54 10.64 27.75
N LEU A 416 18.66 10.32 29.04
CA LEU A 416 19.16 11.27 30.05
C LEU A 416 20.67 11.57 29.93
N ASN A 417 21.45 10.63 29.41
CA ASN A 417 22.88 10.78 29.19
C ASN A 417 23.23 11.11 27.73
N TYR A 418 22.24 11.54 26.94
CA TYR A 418 22.43 11.99 25.58
C TYR A 418 22.24 13.52 25.50
N SER A 419 23.27 14.21 25.02
CA SER A 419 23.23 15.65 24.77
C SER A 419 23.37 15.92 23.28
N ARG A 420 22.33 16.54 22.71
CA ARG A 420 22.27 16.93 21.31
C ARG A 420 21.80 18.37 21.22
N MET A 421 22.75 19.27 21.08
CA MET A 421 22.49 20.70 20.89
C MET A 421 22.49 21.04 19.40
N VAL A 422 21.49 21.80 18.96
CA VAL A 422 21.43 22.38 17.61
C VAL A 422 21.23 23.88 17.78
N THR A 423 22.35 24.59 17.92
CA THR A 423 22.36 26.00 18.38
C THR A 423 21.54 26.94 17.49
N TRP A 424 21.49 26.70 16.18
CA TRP A 424 20.66 27.48 15.26
C TRP A 424 19.16 27.19 15.38
N LYS A 425 18.75 26.11 16.07
CA LYS A 425 17.35 25.80 16.39
C LYS A 425 16.92 26.34 17.74
N GLY A 426 17.86 26.48 18.67
CA GLY A 426 17.61 27.02 20.00
C GLY A 426 18.52 26.41 21.05
N PRO A 427 18.33 26.80 22.32
CA PRO A 427 19.18 26.37 23.43
C PRO A 427 18.81 24.98 23.99
N ASN A 428 17.75 24.34 23.50
CA ASN A 428 17.22 23.11 24.06
C ASN A 428 18.08 21.89 23.73
N ASN A 429 18.12 20.92 24.66
CA ASN A 429 18.71 19.61 24.42
C ASN A 429 17.70 18.68 23.73
N PHE A 430 17.98 18.28 22.49
CA PHE A 430 17.10 17.43 21.67
C PHE A 430 17.31 15.93 21.99
N SER A 431 16.85 15.49 23.17
CA SER A 431 17.06 14.12 23.70
C SER A 431 15.77 13.35 24.04
N SER A 432 14.61 13.92 23.72
CA SER A 432 13.29 13.33 23.94
C SER A 432 12.64 12.90 22.64
N TYR A 433 12.07 11.69 22.61
CA TYR A 433 11.56 11.02 21.42
C TYR A 433 10.24 10.30 21.70
N ARG A 434 9.45 10.04 20.66
CA ARG A 434 8.19 9.28 20.75
C ARG A 434 8.40 7.82 20.40
N GLY A 435 7.55 6.94 20.91
CA GLY A 435 7.48 5.55 20.52
C GLY A 435 8.49 4.66 21.22
N ALA A 436 8.95 3.62 20.53
CA ALA A 436 9.84 2.61 21.07
C ALA A 436 11.32 2.96 20.86
N MET A 437 12.16 2.38 21.72
CA MET A 437 13.61 2.45 21.64
C MET A 437 14.19 1.05 21.49
N GLU A 438 15.13 0.88 20.57
CA GLU A 438 15.97 -0.32 20.47
C GLU A 438 17.43 0.05 20.77
N TYR A 439 18.13 -0.87 21.40
CA TYR A 439 19.56 -0.80 21.65
C TYR A 439 20.21 -2.04 21.05
N ARG A 440 20.79 -1.88 19.86
CA ARG A 440 21.18 -2.99 18.98
C ARG A 440 22.50 -2.74 18.27
N LEU A 441 23.18 -3.83 17.89
CA LEU A 441 24.42 -3.80 17.14
C LEU A 441 24.10 -3.58 15.66
N GLY A 442 24.91 -2.80 14.95
CA GLY A 442 24.82 -2.67 13.49
C GLY A 442 25.16 -3.98 12.77
N GLU A 443 24.41 -4.30 11.71
CA GLU A 443 24.58 -5.55 10.95
C GLU A 443 25.72 -5.48 9.91
N VAL A 444 26.10 -4.28 9.42
CA VAL A 444 27.11 -4.10 8.36
C VAL A 444 27.96 -2.84 8.60
N LYS A 445 29.30 -2.99 8.56
CA LYS A 445 30.34 -1.93 8.50
C LYS A 445 30.60 -1.04 9.72
N THR A 446 29.86 -1.14 10.82
CA THR A 446 30.13 -0.26 11.98
C THR A 446 30.62 -0.97 13.23
N ASP A 447 30.28 -2.25 13.47
CA ASP A 447 30.40 -2.95 14.79
C ASP A 447 29.94 -2.10 15.99
N ALA A 448 29.21 -1.03 15.69
CA ALA A 448 28.85 0.02 16.61
C ALA A 448 27.47 -0.27 17.14
N ILE A 449 27.32 -0.01 18.42
CA ILE A 449 26.02 -0.05 19.07
C ILE A 449 25.25 1.21 18.71
N TRP A 450 23.97 1.03 18.40
CA TRP A 450 23.05 2.09 18.04
C TRP A 450 21.87 2.13 19.01
N VAL A 451 21.49 3.35 19.36
CA VAL A 451 20.13 3.65 19.82
C VAL A 451 19.29 3.92 18.58
N VAL A 452 18.27 3.10 18.38
CA VAL A 452 17.31 3.20 17.28
C VAL A 452 15.96 3.58 17.85
N ASN A 453 15.28 4.55 17.26
CA ASN A 453 13.95 4.96 17.64
C ASN A 453 12.93 4.44 16.62
N ASP A 454 12.01 3.58 17.07
CA ASP A 454 10.91 3.02 16.27
C ASP A 454 9.62 3.76 16.63
N LEU A 455 9.05 4.50 15.68
CA LEU A 455 7.88 5.35 15.89
C LEU A 455 6.94 5.37 14.68
N LEU A 456 5.74 5.89 14.89
CA LEU A 456 4.79 6.18 13.83
C LEU A 456 5.35 7.27 12.88
N LEU A 457 5.10 7.14 11.58
CA LEU A 457 5.68 8.02 10.57
C LEU A 457 5.34 9.49 10.79
N GLU A 458 4.11 9.85 11.17
CA GLU A 458 3.74 11.24 11.42
C GLU A 458 4.41 11.82 12.67
N ASP A 459 4.70 11.01 13.68
CA ASP A 459 5.48 11.45 14.84
C ASP A 459 6.93 11.72 14.45
N TYR A 460 7.46 10.93 13.51
CA TYR A 460 8.74 11.24 12.88
C TYR A 460 8.70 12.56 12.11
N ILE A 461 7.69 12.77 11.24
CA ILE A 461 7.57 13.99 10.44
C ILE A 461 7.51 15.24 11.32
N LYS A 462 6.71 15.24 12.39
CA LYS A 462 6.61 16.38 13.32
C LYS A 462 7.95 16.74 13.97
N GLY A 463 8.83 15.76 14.18
CA GLY A 463 10.14 15.96 14.80
C GLY A 463 11.26 16.39 13.84
N ILE A 464 10.98 16.60 12.55
CA ILE A 464 11.99 17.05 11.58
C ILE A 464 12.31 18.54 11.77
N GLY A 465 13.60 18.84 11.86
CA GLY A 465 14.16 20.16 12.19
C GLY A 465 14.75 20.93 11.01
N GLU A 466 14.36 20.68 9.76
CA GLU A 466 15.02 21.29 8.58
C GLU A 466 14.37 22.57 8.08
N ASN A 467 13.25 22.97 8.71
CA ASN A 467 12.40 24.07 8.24
C ASN A 467 12.39 25.26 9.19
N GLY A 468 12.06 26.45 8.69
CA GLY A 468 11.77 27.62 9.54
C GLY A 468 10.31 27.61 10.01
N ASN A 469 10.05 27.85 11.30
CA ASN A 469 8.67 27.80 11.82
C ASN A 469 7.79 28.93 11.25
N VAL A 470 8.38 30.01 10.75
CA VAL A 470 7.69 31.17 10.16
C VAL A 470 7.59 31.10 8.63
N SER A 471 7.99 29.99 8.02
CA SER A 471 7.87 29.83 6.57
C SER A 471 6.40 29.76 6.13
N PRO A 472 6.09 30.09 4.87
CA PRO A 472 4.73 30.08 4.35
C PRO A 472 4.04 28.72 4.49
N VAL A 473 2.77 28.72 4.87
CA VAL A 473 2.03 27.49 5.22
C VAL A 473 1.95 26.49 4.06
N GLU A 474 1.72 26.96 2.84
CA GLU A 474 1.64 26.10 1.66
C GLU A 474 2.99 25.45 1.34
N TYR A 475 4.10 26.16 1.57
CA TYR A 475 5.43 25.56 1.51
C TYR A 475 5.65 24.53 2.61
N LEU A 476 5.28 24.82 3.87
CA LEU A 476 5.42 23.85 4.96
C LEU A 476 4.62 22.57 4.66
N LYS A 477 3.42 22.68 4.12
CA LYS A 477 2.62 21.53 3.65
C LYS A 477 3.32 20.75 2.54
N ALA A 478 3.80 21.42 1.49
CA ALA A 478 4.52 20.78 0.39
C ALA A 478 5.78 20.05 0.88
N GLN A 479 6.51 20.68 1.79
CA GLN A 479 7.72 20.15 2.40
C GLN A 479 7.42 18.91 3.26
N THR A 480 6.35 18.91 4.04
CA THR A 480 5.96 17.71 4.84
C THR A 480 5.65 16.52 3.95
N VAL A 481 5.02 16.73 2.78
CA VAL A 481 4.70 15.68 1.81
C VAL A 481 5.97 15.13 1.16
N ALA A 482 6.91 16.00 0.79
CA ALA A 482 8.22 15.58 0.30
C ALA A 482 9.02 14.83 1.38
N GLN A 483 9.00 15.29 2.63
CA GLN A 483 9.70 14.64 3.74
C GLN A 483 9.12 13.26 4.05
N ARG A 484 7.78 13.13 3.99
CA ARG A 484 7.05 11.89 4.21
C ARG A 484 7.29 10.86 3.11
N SER A 485 7.27 11.28 1.85
CA SER A 485 7.50 10.38 0.72
C SER A 485 8.95 9.90 0.68
N TYR A 486 9.91 10.78 1.00
CA TYR A 486 11.31 10.39 1.19
C TYR A 486 11.46 9.34 2.29
N ALA A 487 10.94 9.62 3.49
CA ALA A 487 11.01 8.73 4.65
C ALA A 487 10.37 7.36 4.35
N TYR A 488 9.24 7.34 3.65
CA TYR A 488 8.62 6.09 3.23
C TYR A 488 9.46 5.31 2.21
N SER A 489 10.06 6.00 1.25
CA SER A 489 10.92 5.37 0.24
C SER A 489 12.17 4.73 0.84
N THR A 490 12.71 5.27 1.94
CA THR A 490 13.89 4.70 2.61
C THR A 490 13.57 3.46 3.43
N ILE A 491 12.37 3.37 4.02
CA ILE A 491 11.84 2.14 4.64
C ILE A 491 11.86 0.99 3.62
N GLN A 492 11.40 1.25 2.39
CA GLN A 492 11.37 0.24 1.33
C GLN A 492 12.77 -0.17 0.83
N ALA A 493 13.75 0.74 0.92
CA ALA A 493 15.10 0.52 0.43
C ALA A 493 16.00 -0.27 1.39
N ASN A 494 15.63 -0.39 2.67
CA ASN A 494 16.42 -1.05 3.72
C ASN A 494 17.91 -0.61 3.74
N LYS A 495 18.14 0.71 3.69
CA LYS A 495 19.48 1.30 3.47
C LYS A 495 20.53 0.91 4.52
N TYR A 496 20.14 0.74 5.78
CA TYR A 496 21.05 0.48 6.90
C TYR A 496 20.82 -0.86 7.62
N GLY A 497 19.88 -1.69 7.16
CA GLY A 497 19.53 -2.98 7.75
C GLY A 497 18.71 -2.86 9.05
N ILE A 498 19.33 -2.25 10.06
CA ILE A 498 18.77 -2.16 11.42
C ILE A 498 17.87 -0.94 11.67
N PHE A 499 17.96 0.07 10.81
CA PHE A 499 17.12 1.26 10.81
C PHE A 499 16.97 1.80 9.37
N ASP A 500 16.05 2.73 9.17
CA ASP A 500 15.61 3.18 7.85
C ASP A 500 16.26 4.52 7.48
N VAL A 501 16.49 5.40 8.46
CA VAL A 501 17.11 6.73 8.31
C VAL A 501 18.04 7.06 9.48
N VAL A 502 19.06 7.87 9.25
CA VAL A 502 19.84 8.52 10.33
C VAL A 502 19.21 9.85 10.73
N ALA A 503 19.27 10.19 12.02
CA ALA A 503 18.65 11.42 12.54
C ALA A 503 19.38 12.72 12.15
N THR A 504 20.42 12.66 11.32
CA THR A 504 21.24 13.81 10.90
C THR A 504 20.90 14.24 9.48
N THR A 505 21.53 15.31 9.00
CA THR A 505 21.41 15.76 7.59
C THR A 505 21.95 14.74 6.57
N GLY A 506 22.44 13.58 7.01
CA GLY A 506 22.76 12.46 6.12
C GLY A 506 21.53 11.84 5.45
N ASP A 507 20.37 11.91 6.13
CA ASP A 507 19.06 11.61 5.53
C ASP A 507 18.10 12.78 5.79
N GLN A 508 17.58 12.91 7.02
CA GLN A 508 16.74 14.03 7.43
C GLN A 508 17.04 14.37 8.89
N LEU A 509 17.25 15.67 9.19
CA LEU A 509 17.55 16.14 10.54
C LEU A 509 16.35 15.96 11.48
N TYR A 510 16.25 14.79 12.10
CA TYR A 510 15.24 14.44 13.08
C TYR A 510 15.70 14.80 14.50
N LEU A 511 14.93 15.66 15.19
CA LEU A 511 15.27 16.24 16.48
C LEU A 511 14.25 15.89 17.59
N GLY A 512 13.24 15.07 17.27
CA GLY A 512 12.28 14.56 18.24
C GLY A 512 11.36 15.64 18.85
N VAL A 513 10.89 15.37 20.06
CA VAL A 513 9.77 16.09 20.71
C VAL A 513 10.08 17.55 20.98
N GLU A 514 11.33 17.87 21.31
CA GLU A 514 11.71 19.28 21.54
C GLU A 514 11.59 20.12 20.26
N CYS A 515 11.79 19.51 19.09
CA CYS A 515 11.57 20.18 17.82
C CYS A 515 10.08 20.42 17.56
N GLU A 516 9.22 19.44 17.85
CA GLU A 516 7.76 19.59 17.75
C GLU A 516 7.27 20.81 18.54
N ARG A 517 7.81 21.01 19.75
CA ARG A 517 7.42 22.12 20.65
C ARG A 517 7.75 23.49 20.09
N ILE A 518 8.89 23.65 19.42
CA ILE A 518 9.35 24.94 18.87
C ILE A 518 8.90 25.17 17.42
N MET A 519 8.40 24.12 16.74
CA MET A 519 8.01 24.12 15.33
C MET A 519 6.49 23.96 15.15
N SER A 520 5.67 24.64 15.95
CA SER A 520 4.20 24.48 15.97
C SER A 520 3.51 24.64 14.61
N ASN A 521 3.96 25.56 13.75
CA ASN A 521 3.35 25.77 12.43
C ASN A 521 3.71 24.63 11.47
N PHE A 522 4.90 24.08 11.59
CA PHE A 522 5.31 22.91 10.82
C PHE A 522 4.58 21.64 11.31
N VAL A 523 4.36 21.49 12.62
CA VAL A 523 3.50 20.43 13.17
C VAL A 523 2.07 20.54 12.62
N ALA A 524 1.50 21.74 12.59
CA ALA A 524 0.17 21.97 12.00
C ALA A 524 0.14 21.63 10.50
N ALA A 525 1.19 21.98 9.75
CA ALA A 525 1.32 21.60 8.34
C ALA A 525 1.41 20.08 8.15
N ALA A 526 2.18 19.38 9.00
CA ALA A 526 2.31 17.93 8.96
C ALA A 526 0.96 17.24 9.24
N GLN A 527 0.21 17.74 10.22
CA GLN A 527 -1.15 17.26 10.51
C GLN A 527 -2.12 17.52 9.36
N ALA A 528 -2.07 18.71 8.75
CA ALA A 528 -2.94 19.07 7.62
C ALA A 528 -2.67 18.24 6.36
N THR A 529 -1.46 17.69 6.21
CA THR A 529 -1.07 16.82 5.10
C THR A 529 -0.89 15.36 5.52
N ARG A 530 -1.41 14.96 6.68
CA ARG A 530 -1.26 13.60 7.20
C ARG A 530 -1.61 12.58 6.11
N GLY A 531 -0.71 11.62 5.91
CA GLY A 531 -0.89 10.54 4.95
C GLY A 531 -0.72 10.94 3.48
N TYR A 532 -0.61 12.22 3.14
CA TYR A 532 -0.35 12.63 1.75
C TYR A 532 1.12 12.42 1.37
N MET A 533 1.35 11.75 0.25
CA MET A 533 2.66 11.50 -0.34
C MET A 533 2.64 11.73 -1.87
N ALA A 534 3.83 11.87 -2.45
CA ALA A 534 4.03 11.94 -3.89
C ALA A 534 4.12 10.54 -4.48
N THR A 535 3.34 10.28 -5.53
CA THR A 535 3.32 9.00 -6.24
C THR A 535 3.62 9.19 -7.72
N TYR A 536 4.29 8.21 -8.32
CA TYR A 536 4.51 8.11 -9.76
C TYR A 536 4.32 6.65 -10.14
N ASP A 537 3.59 6.37 -11.23
CA ASP A 537 3.19 5.01 -11.62
C ASP A 537 2.61 4.19 -10.45
N ASN A 538 1.69 4.80 -9.70
CA ASN A 538 1.00 4.23 -8.54
C ASN A 538 1.93 3.74 -7.41
N ASN A 539 3.17 4.22 -7.34
CA ASN A 539 4.11 3.92 -6.26
C ASN A 539 4.52 5.21 -5.56
N VAL A 540 4.65 5.18 -4.24
CA VAL A 540 5.29 6.29 -3.50
C VAL A 540 6.74 6.41 -3.94
N VAL A 541 7.12 7.61 -4.37
CA VAL A 541 8.45 7.86 -4.91
C VAL A 541 9.36 8.62 -3.96
N ILE A 542 10.66 8.42 -4.13
CA ILE A 542 11.67 9.19 -3.41
C ILE A 542 11.64 10.66 -3.85
N THR A 543 11.56 11.56 -2.88
CA THR A 543 11.44 13.02 -3.08
C THR A 543 12.52 13.76 -2.30
N PRO A 544 13.78 13.78 -2.81
CA PRO A 544 14.85 14.56 -2.19
C PRO A 544 14.54 16.07 -2.23
N TYR A 545 15.05 16.82 -1.26
CA TYR A 545 14.88 18.26 -1.17
C TYR A 545 16.14 18.88 -0.55
N PHE A 546 16.37 20.17 -0.80
CA PHE A 546 17.63 20.83 -0.44
C PHE A 546 17.43 22.34 -0.23
N GLY A 547 18.43 23.02 0.33
CA GLY A 547 18.32 24.41 0.75
C GLY A 547 17.99 25.40 -0.38
N HIS A 548 18.90 25.56 -1.35
CA HIS A 548 18.67 26.40 -2.53
C HIS A 548 19.61 26.04 -3.69
N ALA A 549 19.14 26.32 -4.90
CA ALA A 549 19.86 26.06 -6.15
C ALA A 549 20.44 27.35 -6.74
N VAL A 550 21.11 27.24 -7.88
CA VAL A 550 21.49 28.39 -8.72
C VAL A 550 20.70 28.27 -10.02
N CYS A 551 19.57 28.97 -10.07
CA CYS A 551 18.63 29.08 -11.20
C CYS A 551 17.97 27.79 -11.68
N ARG A 552 18.47 26.59 -11.37
CA ARG A 552 17.81 25.31 -11.70
C ARG A 552 18.14 24.22 -10.69
N THR A 553 17.25 23.24 -10.60
CA THR A 553 17.53 21.95 -9.96
C THR A 553 18.37 21.05 -10.89
N LYS A 554 18.83 19.93 -10.36
CA LYS A 554 19.55 18.86 -11.05
C LYS A 554 18.67 17.61 -11.12
N SER A 555 18.89 16.80 -12.14
CA SER A 555 18.35 15.44 -12.21
C SER A 555 19.00 14.52 -11.19
N TRP A 556 18.36 13.38 -10.91
CA TRP A 556 18.95 12.32 -10.09
C TRP A 556 20.32 11.87 -10.64
N THR A 557 20.41 11.64 -11.95
CA THR A 557 21.62 11.11 -12.60
C THR A 557 22.76 12.11 -12.63
N GLU A 558 22.48 13.42 -12.78
CA GLU A 558 23.50 14.48 -12.68
C GLU A 558 24.21 14.49 -11.32
N THR A 559 23.52 14.14 -10.24
CA THR A 559 24.06 14.23 -8.87
C THR A 559 24.60 12.90 -8.35
N TRP A 560 23.88 11.81 -8.59
CA TRP A 560 24.18 10.49 -7.99
C TRP A 560 24.41 9.37 -9.01
N GLY A 561 24.27 9.64 -10.32
CA GLY A 561 24.35 8.63 -11.37
C GLY A 561 23.23 7.59 -11.29
N GLY A 562 23.44 6.43 -11.92
CA GLY A 562 22.50 5.31 -11.90
C GLY A 562 21.27 5.49 -12.80
N THR A 563 20.19 4.80 -12.47
CA THR A 563 18.95 4.81 -13.25
C THR A 563 18.23 6.14 -13.11
N THR A 564 17.71 6.65 -14.23
CA THR A 564 16.88 7.85 -14.26
C THR A 564 15.64 7.68 -13.39
N LYS A 565 15.23 8.78 -12.75
CA LYS A 565 13.96 8.89 -12.02
C LYS A 565 13.13 9.92 -12.77
N PRO A 566 12.08 9.52 -13.52
CA PRO A 566 11.34 10.43 -14.40
C PRO A 566 10.75 11.66 -13.69
N TRP A 567 10.46 11.55 -12.40
CA TRP A 567 9.98 12.66 -11.58
C TRP A 567 11.08 13.56 -11.00
N LEU A 568 12.36 13.24 -11.17
CA LEU A 568 13.49 14.07 -10.73
C LEU A 568 14.27 14.56 -11.94
N VAL A 569 13.62 15.43 -12.71
CA VAL A 569 14.21 16.16 -13.83
C VAL A 569 14.49 17.62 -13.44
N PRO A 570 15.43 18.30 -14.12
CA PRO A 570 15.74 19.70 -13.83
C PRO A 570 14.54 20.62 -14.07
N VAL A 571 14.25 21.46 -13.08
CA VAL A 571 13.25 22.54 -13.19
C VAL A 571 13.87 23.87 -12.80
N GLN A 572 13.30 24.96 -13.28
CA GLN A 572 13.81 26.31 -13.00
C GLN A 572 13.58 26.68 -11.54
N THR A 573 14.57 27.32 -10.91
CA THR A 573 14.42 27.93 -9.58
C THR A 573 14.49 29.45 -9.70
N THR A 574 13.40 30.03 -10.22
CA THR A 574 13.31 31.45 -10.59
C THR A 574 13.64 32.38 -9.43
N TYR A 575 13.17 32.07 -8.23
CA TYR A 575 13.41 32.91 -7.07
C TYR A 575 14.80 32.67 -6.50
N ASP A 576 15.31 31.44 -6.53
CA ASP A 576 16.70 31.22 -6.12
C ASP A 576 17.66 32.01 -7.01
N CYS A 577 17.42 32.04 -8.32
CA CYS A 577 18.21 32.79 -9.29
C CYS A 577 18.31 34.29 -8.97
N GLN A 578 17.27 34.85 -8.37
CA GLN A 578 17.20 36.28 -8.02
C GLN A 578 17.93 36.61 -6.72
N TYR A 579 17.98 35.67 -5.77
CA TYR A 579 18.40 35.94 -4.40
C TYR A 579 19.70 35.23 -3.99
N TYR A 580 20.14 34.19 -4.71
CA TYR A 580 21.30 33.39 -4.34
C TYR A 580 22.27 33.23 -5.52
N GLY A 581 23.54 33.56 -5.26
CA GLY A 581 24.65 33.38 -6.22
C GLY A 581 25.43 32.08 -6.03
N SER A 582 25.04 31.24 -5.07
CA SER A 582 25.73 29.98 -4.74
C SER A 582 24.73 28.88 -4.41
N PHE A 583 25.22 27.65 -4.33
CA PHE A 583 24.43 26.44 -4.17
C PHE A 583 24.47 25.96 -2.72
N PHE A 584 23.35 25.48 -2.15
CA PHE A 584 23.33 24.85 -0.83
C PHE A 584 22.52 23.55 -0.83
N GLY A 585 23.25 22.42 -0.82
CA GLY A 585 22.72 21.07 -0.81
C GLY A 585 23.05 20.29 -2.08
N HIS A 586 22.36 19.17 -2.30
CA HIS A 586 22.65 18.25 -3.41
C HIS A 586 22.00 18.64 -4.74
N GLY A 587 20.88 19.38 -4.70
CA GLY A 587 20.32 20.00 -5.89
C GLY A 587 19.19 19.31 -6.60
N VAL A 588 18.72 18.17 -6.09
CA VAL A 588 17.74 17.31 -6.75
C VAL A 588 16.40 17.44 -6.05
N GLY A 589 15.32 17.53 -6.83
CA GLY A 589 13.96 17.67 -6.29
C GLY A 589 13.68 19.09 -5.79
N MET A 590 13.06 19.23 -4.61
CA MET A 590 12.52 20.51 -4.14
C MET A 590 13.60 21.43 -3.55
N SER A 591 13.72 22.65 -4.11
CA SER A 591 14.47 23.74 -3.48
C SER A 591 13.60 24.42 -2.42
N GLN A 592 14.07 24.42 -1.17
CA GLN A 592 13.31 24.95 -0.03
C GLN A 592 13.10 26.46 -0.13
N MET A 593 14.13 27.22 -0.51
CA MET A 593 14.02 28.67 -0.62
C MET A 593 13.16 29.10 -1.81
N ASP A 594 13.30 28.44 -2.96
CA ASP A 594 12.48 28.71 -4.15
C ASP A 594 11.01 28.36 -3.88
N ALA A 595 10.75 27.19 -3.28
CA ALA A 595 9.39 26.73 -2.98
C ALA A 595 8.71 27.65 -1.96
N SER A 596 9.45 28.07 -0.93
CA SER A 596 8.98 29.05 0.06
C SER A 596 8.59 30.36 -0.60
N ARG A 597 9.37 30.85 -1.58
CA ARG A 597 9.07 32.13 -2.26
C ARG A 597 7.92 31.98 -3.25
N ARG A 598 7.83 30.87 -4.00
CA ARG A 598 6.70 30.55 -4.88
C ARG A 598 5.37 30.52 -4.15
N ALA A 599 5.33 29.87 -2.98
CA ALA A 599 4.14 29.83 -2.13
C ALA A 599 3.55 31.21 -1.87
N THR A 600 4.39 32.25 -1.75
CA THR A 600 3.94 33.63 -1.51
C THR A 600 3.78 34.45 -2.78
N ALA A 601 4.73 34.38 -3.69
CA ALA A 601 4.79 35.27 -4.85
C ALA A 601 3.86 34.84 -5.98
N GLU A 602 3.58 33.55 -6.08
CA GLU A 602 2.66 32.96 -7.08
C GLU A 602 1.32 32.56 -6.45
N SER A 603 1.16 32.70 -5.12
CA SER A 603 0.05 32.11 -4.35
C SER A 603 -0.10 30.60 -4.61
N ALA A 604 1.00 29.90 -4.86
CA ALA A 604 0.99 28.49 -5.24
C ALA A 604 0.50 27.60 -4.07
N GLY A 605 -0.46 26.73 -4.36
CA GLY A 605 -0.93 25.72 -3.42
C GLY A 605 0.12 24.63 -3.18
N TRP A 606 0.05 23.97 -2.03
CA TRP A 606 1.05 22.97 -1.64
C TRP A 606 1.14 21.79 -2.61
N GLN A 607 0.04 21.33 -3.22
CA GLN A 607 0.09 20.27 -4.23
C GLN A 607 0.81 20.72 -5.50
N ASP A 608 0.63 21.98 -5.90
CA ASP A 608 1.26 22.54 -7.10
C ASP A 608 2.77 22.68 -6.89
N LEU A 609 3.19 23.10 -5.69
CA LEU A 609 4.60 23.10 -5.32
C LEU A 609 5.21 21.70 -5.41
N VAL A 610 4.55 20.67 -4.87
CA VAL A 610 5.04 19.27 -4.98
C VAL A 610 5.15 18.86 -6.46
N LYS A 611 4.11 19.08 -7.26
CA LYS A 611 4.11 18.73 -8.70
C LYS A 611 5.12 19.51 -9.53
N TYR A 612 5.45 20.74 -9.11
CA TYR A 612 6.45 21.56 -9.78
C TYR A 612 7.85 20.95 -9.67
N TYR A 613 8.27 20.56 -8.46
CA TYR A 613 9.61 20.02 -8.23
C TYR A 613 9.74 18.53 -8.51
N TYR A 614 8.62 17.81 -8.56
CA TYR A 614 8.58 16.39 -8.87
C TYR A 614 7.69 16.15 -10.10
N THR A 615 8.31 16.08 -11.28
CA THR A 615 7.58 16.08 -12.55
C THR A 615 6.69 14.85 -12.72
N GLY A 616 5.43 15.07 -13.10
CA GLY A 616 4.49 13.99 -13.39
C GLY A 616 3.99 13.20 -12.17
N VAL A 617 4.35 13.62 -10.95
CA VAL A 617 3.81 12.95 -9.74
C VAL A 617 2.35 13.32 -9.51
N LYS A 618 1.61 12.39 -8.91
CA LYS A 618 0.36 12.67 -8.21
C LYS A 618 0.65 12.94 -6.74
N VAL A 619 -0.31 13.60 -6.08
CA VAL A 619 -0.27 13.85 -4.64
C VAL A 619 -1.50 13.18 -4.06
N GLU A 620 -1.28 12.06 -3.38
CA GLU A 620 -2.34 11.13 -3.00
C GLU A 620 -2.29 10.88 -1.49
N LYS A 621 -3.47 10.72 -0.88
CA LYS A 621 -3.58 10.32 0.52
C LYS A 621 -3.41 8.81 0.61
N ILE A 622 -2.24 8.38 1.08
CA ILE A 622 -1.78 7.00 1.14
C ILE A 622 -2.27 6.31 2.41
N PHE A 623 -2.48 7.02 3.51
CA PHE A 623 -3.08 6.45 4.73
C PHE A 623 -3.87 7.52 5.49
N GLU A 624 -4.71 7.09 6.42
CA GLU A 624 -5.54 7.99 7.24
C GLU A 624 -4.82 8.61 8.43
#